data_AF-A0A6B3FV35-F1
#
_entry.id   AF-A0A6B3FV35-F1
#
_cell.length_a   1.000
_cell.length_b   1.000
_cell.length_c   1.000
_cell.angle_alpha   90.00
_cell.angle_beta   90.00
_cell.angle_gamma   90.00
#
_symmetry.space_group_name_H-M   'P 1'
#
loop_
_entity.id
_entity.type
_entity.pdbx_description
1 polymer ?
#
loop_
_entity_poly.entity_id
_entity_poly.type
_entity_poly.pdbx_seq_one_letter_code
_entity_poly.pdbx_strand_id
1 'polypeptide(L)'
;MESYEPERLTPVQLAAMRRSLTSGRGALTRRSLLRASGMGALAVGGIATLGACGIPPAKRADAGLASDDHSEKEKVLNFSNWTEYMDVSEDEKSRPTLEAFTERTGIRVKYTEDIND
;
A
#
# COMPACT_ATOMS: atom_id res chain seq x y z
N MET A 1 -26.66 28.86 -44.53
CA MET A 1 -25.54 28.35 -43.72
C MET A 1 -24.42 29.36 -43.89
N GLU A 2 -24.37 30.37 -43.02
CA GLU A 2 -23.34 31.41 -43.09
C GLU A 2 -22.00 30.83 -42.66
N SER A 3 -21.02 30.92 -43.55
CA SER A 3 -19.65 30.52 -43.30
C SER A 3 -19.02 31.53 -42.33
N TYR A 4 -18.73 31.10 -41.10
CA TYR A 4 -17.94 31.88 -40.15
C TYR A 4 -16.49 31.94 -40.67
N GLU A 5 -16.13 33.05 -41.32
CA GLU A 5 -14.73 33.36 -41.63
C GLU A 5 -14.13 34.05 -40.41
N PRO A 6 -13.14 33.46 -39.72
CA PRO A 6 -12.56 34.10 -38.54
C PRO A 6 -11.89 35.41 -38.96
N GLU A 7 -12.24 36.51 -38.30
CA GLU A 7 -11.65 37.83 -38.53
C GLU A 7 -10.12 37.73 -38.58
N ARG A 8 -9.54 38.10 -39.71
CA ARG A 8 -8.09 38.14 -39.86
C ARG A 8 -7.57 39.33 -39.07
N LEU A 9 -6.67 39.04 -38.14
CA LEU A 9 -6.01 40.07 -37.35
C LEU A 9 -5.32 41.08 -38.27
N THR A 10 -5.56 42.35 -38.00
CA THR A 10 -4.89 43.45 -38.69
C THR A 10 -3.37 43.37 -38.47
N PRO A 11 -2.55 43.94 -39.37
CA PRO A 11 -1.09 43.94 -39.22
C PRO A 11 -0.62 44.50 -37.87
N VAL A 12 -1.34 45.49 -37.33
CA VAL A 12 -1.06 46.10 -36.03
C VAL A 12 -1.34 45.13 -34.88
N GLN A 13 -2.46 44.39 -34.94
CA GLN A 13 -2.79 43.36 -33.94
C GLN A 13 -1.76 42.23 -33.96
N LEU A 14 -1.33 41.77 -35.14
CA LEU A 14 -0.27 40.77 -35.27
C LEU A 14 1.06 41.26 -34.68
N ALA A 15 1.44 42.52 -34.95
CA ALA A 15 2.64 43.12 -34.40
C ALA A 15 2.57 43.22 -32.85
N ALA A 16 1.41 43.62 -32.31
CA ALA A 16 1.18 43.69 -30.88
C ALA A 16 1.27 42.31 -30.21
N MET A 17 0.68 41.27 -30.82
CA MET A 17 0.77 39.89 -30.32
C MET A 17 2.22 39.38 -30.34
N ARG A 18 2.96 39.59 -31.44
CA ARG A 18 4.37 39.20 -31.53
C ARG A 18 5.23 39.89 -30.46
N ARG A 19 5.00 41.18 -30.20
CA ARG A 19 5.70 41.90 -29.12
C ARG A 19 5.37 41.31 -27.76
N SER A 20 4.09 41.01 -27.50
CA SER A 20 3.64 40.41 -26.24
C SER A 20 4.30 39.06 -25.96
N LEU A 21 4.47 38.22 -27.00
CA LEU A 21 5.07 36.89 -26.91
C LEU A 21 6.60 36.88 -26.86
N THR A 22 7.27 37.94 -27.34
CA THR A 22 8.74 37.98 -27.39
C THR A 22 9.35 38.77 -26.23
N SER A 23 8.70 39.86 -25.80
CA SER A 23 9.24 40.82 -24.81
C SER A 23 8.21 41.32 -23.82
N GLY A 24 6.94 40.94 -23.97
CA GLY A 24 5.85 41.34 -23.10
C GLY A 24 5.46 40.25 -22.10
N ARG A 25 4.25 40.37 -21.55
CA ARG A 25 3.71 39.48 -20.51
C ARG A 25 3.49 38.04 -20.98
N GLY A 26 3.44 37.80 -22.29
CA GLY A 26 3.36 36.46 -22.88
C GLY A 26 4.71 35.82 -23.16
N ALA A 27 5.83 36.53 -22.91
CA ALA A 27 7.16 35.98 -23.13
C ALA A 27 7.48 34.91 -22.08
N LEU A 28 7.81 33.71 -22.56
CA LEU A 28 8.25 32.62 -21.71
C LEU A 28 9.64 32.94 -21.16
N THR A 29 9.71 33.24 -19.86
CA THR A 29 11.00 33.32 -19.18
C THR A 29 11.62 31.92 -19.11
N ARG A 30 12.95 31.83 -19.06
CA ARG A 30 13.66 30.55 -18.85
C ARG A 30 13.10 29.77 -17.65
N ARG A 31 12.75 30.49 -16.57
CA ARG A 31 12.15 29.92 -15.35
C ARG A 31 10.76 29.35 -15.60
N SER A 32 9.90 30.06 -16.33
CA SER A 32 8.54 29.61 -16.66
C SER A 32 8.58 28.39 -17.58
N LEU A 33 9.49 28.38 -18.56
CA LEU A 33 9.68 27.25 -19.45
C LEU A 33 10.14 26.00 -18.69
N LEU A 34 11.16 26.13 -17.83
CA LEU A 34 11.67 25.01 -17.02
C LEU A 34 10.62 24.45 -16.05
N ARG A 35 9.78 25.32 -15.46
CA ARG A 35 8.67 24.88 -14.60
C ARG A 35 7.60 24.14 -15.39
N ALA A 36 7.18 24.69 -16.53
CA ALA A 36 6.19 24.06 -17.39
C ALA A 36 6.67 22.70 -17.92
N SER A 37 7.94 22.61 -18.34
CA SER A 37 8.53 21.36 -18.80
C SER A 37 8.70 20.34 -17.68
N GLY A 38 9.14 20.77 -16.49
CA GLY A 38 9.29 19.89 -15.32
C GLY A 38 7.96 19.31 -14.86
N MET A 39 6.92 20.14 -14.76
CA MET A 39 5.57 19.67 -14.41
C MET A 39 4.98 18.77 -15.50
N GLY A 40 5.17 19.09 -16.78
CA GLY A 40 4.72 18.25 -17.89
C GLY A 40 5.41 16.88 -17.91
N ALA A 41 6.71 16.84 -17.67
CA ALA A 41 7.48 15.59 -17.58
C ALA A 41 7.00 14.71 -16.41
N LEU A 42 6.73 15.31 -15.24
CA LEU A 42 6.18 14.59 -14.09
C LEU A 42 4.74 14.10 -14.31
N ALA A 43 3.90 14.87 -15.01
CA ALA A 43 2.53 14.46 -15.32
C ALA A 43 2.49 13.28 -16.30
N VAL A 44 3.38 13.26 -17.31
CA VAL A 44 3.43 12.20 -18.32
C VAL A 44 4.17 10.95 -17.81
N GLY A 45 5.25 11.11 -17.03
CA GLY A 45 6.11 10.00 -16.60
C GLY A 45 5.95 9.57 -15.14
N GLY A 46 5.49 10.46 -14.25
CA GLY A 46 5.50 10.24 -12.80
C GLY A 46 4.61 9.07 -12.37
N ILE A 47 3.42 8.95 -12.95
CA ILE A 47 2.48 7.85 -12.65
C ILE A 47 3.08 6.49 -13.03
N ALA A 48 3.78 6.39 -14.16
CA ALA A 48 4.42 5.15 -14.59
C ALA A 48 5.62 4.78 -13.70
N THR A 49 6.38 5.76 -13.19
CA THR A 49 7.51 5.50 -12.29
C THR A 49 7.12 5.09 -10.87
N LEU A 50 5.94 5.51 -10.39
CA LEU A 50 5.46 5.18 -9.04
C LEU A 50 5.21 3.68 -8.84
N GLY A 51 4.88 2.94 -9.90
CA GLY A 51 4.66 1.48 -9.86
C GLY A 51 5.89 0.64 -10.21
N ALA A 52 6.99 1.25 -10.68
CA ALA A 52 8.11 0.53 -11.27
C ALA A 52 9.05 -0.13 -10.26
N CYS A 53 9.01 0.29 -8.98
CA CYS A 53 9.80 -0.31 -7.90
C CYS A 53 9.01 -1.36 -7.09
N GLY A 54 7.76 -1.64 -7.47
CA GLY A 54 6.96 -2.69 -6.83
C GLY A 54 7.36 -4.07 -7.34
N ILE A 55 7.81 -4.95 -6.44
CA ILE A 55 7.91 -6.38 -6.76
C ILE A 55 6.48 -6.91 -6.84
N PRO A 56 6.11 -7.71 -7.87
CA PRO A 56 4.81 -8.36 -7.91
C PRO A 56 4.55 -9.08 -6.58
N PRO A 57 3.34 -8.99 -5.99
CA PRO A 57 3.04 -9.73 -4.78
C PRO A 57 3.37 -11.19 -5.01
N ALA A 58 4.07 -11.81 -4.06
CA ALA A 58 4.38 -13.23 -4.12
C ALA A 58 3.06 -14.00 -4.26
N LYS A 59 2.76 -14.45 -5.48
CA LYS A 59 1.64 -15.35 -5.72
C LYS A 59 2.04 -16.68 -5.11
N ARG A 60 1.44 -17.05 -4.00
CA ARG A 60 1.45 -18.45 -3.59
C ARG A 60 0.67 -19.19 -4.67
N ALA A 61 1.36 -20.06 -5.42
CA ALA A 61 0.75 -20.88 -6.47
C ALA A 61 -0.44 -21.68 -5.92
N ASP A 62 -0.33 -22.01 -4.63
CA ASP A 62 -1.41 -22.52 -3.82
C ASP A 62 -1.75 -21.44 -2.79
N ALA A 63 -2.82 -20.68 -3.04
CA ALA A 63 -3.65 -20.29 -1.90
C ALA A 63 -4.11 -21.62 -1.31
N GLY A 64 -3.29 -22.14 -0.39
CA GLY A 64 -3.29 -23.54 0.02
C GLY A 64 -4.71 -24.00 0.18
N LEU A 65 -5.03 -25.14 -0.44
CA LEU A 65 -6.30 -25.84 -0.21
C LEU A 65 -6.61 -25.70 1.27
N ALA A 66 -7.75 -25.06 1.58
CA ALA A 66 -8.18 -24.94 2.96
C ALA A 66 -8.06 -26.33 3.57
N SER A 67 -7.22 -26.45 4.61
CA SER A 67 -7.03 -27.73 5.27
C SER A 67 -8.39 -28.29 5.64
N ASP A 68 -8.55 -29.60 5.54
CA ASP A 68 -9.77 -30.24 6.02
C ASP A 68 -9.98 -29.85 7.49
N ASP A 69 -11.19 -29.36 7.81
CA ASP A 69 -11.54 -28.99 9.16
C ASP A 69 -11.81 -30.25 9.98
N HIS A 70 -10.96 -30.49 10.97
CA HIS A 70 -11.10 -31.58 11.91
C HIS A 70 -11.48 -31.12 13.31
N SER A 71 -11.76 -29.82 13.52
CA SER A 71 -12.00 -29.23 14.85
C SER A 71 -13.19 -29.84 15.62
N GLU A 72 -14.16 -30.43 14.92
CA GLU A 72 -15.24 -31.18 15.55
C GLU A 72 -14.76 -32.47 16.23
N LYS A 73 -13.76 -33.14 15.66
CA LYS A 73 -13.24 -34.45 16.10
C LYS A 73 -11.94 -34.33 16.89
N GLU A 74 -11.06 -33.43 16.47
CA GLU A 74 -9.74 -33.19 17.06
C GLU A 74 -9.83 -32.07 18.10
N LYS A 75 -10.15 -32.45 19.33
CA LYS A 75 -10.17 -31.52 20.48
C LYS A 75 -8.76 -31.33 21.03
N VAL A 76 -7.88 -30.75 20.22
CA VAL A 76 -6.47 -30.47 20.57
C VAL A 76 -6.11 -29.04 20.20
N LEU A 77 -5.41 -28.36 21.10
CA LEU A 77 -4.83 -27.04 20.86
C LEU A 77 -3.34 -27.08 21.15
N ASN A 78 -2.53 -26.85 20.11
CA ASN A 78 -1.07 -26.74 20.24
C ASN A 78 -0.68 -25.30 19.92
N PHE A 79 -0.10 -24.59 20.87
CA PHE A 79 0.34 -23.22 20.67
C PHE A 79 1.57 -22.89 21.50
N SER A 80 2.26 -21.83 21.11
CA SER A 80 3.38 -21.26 21.84
C SER A 80 3.15 -19.78 22.12
N ASN A 81 3.77 -19.27 23.18
CA ASN A 81 3.81 -17.86 23.51
C ASN A 81 5.07 -17.54 24.32
N TRP A 82 5.38 -16.26 24.50
CA TRP A 82 6.48 -15.82 25.35
C TRP A 82 6.30 -16.24 26.81
N THR A 83 7.41 -16.32 27.54
CA THR A 83 7.42 -16.55 28.99
C THR A 83 6.56 -15.51 29.72
N GLU A 84 6.00 -15.91 30.87
CA GLU A 84 5.17 -15.08 31.76
C GLU A 84 3.76 -14.72 31.24
N TYR A 85 3.37 -15.14 30.03
CA TYR A 85 2.00 -14.91 29.53
C TYR A 85 0.95 -15.88 30.08
N MET A 86 1.38 -17.01 30.63
CA MET A 86 0.51 -18.00 31.26
C MET A 86 0.79 -18.06 32.75
N ASP A 87 -0.27 -18.28 33.52
CA ASP A 87 -0.19 -18.49 34.96
C ASP A 87 0.59 -19.76 35.29
N VAL A 88 1.42 -19.70 36.31
CA VAL A 88 2.19 -20.84 36.82
C VAL A 88 1.78 -21.14 38.26
N SER A 89 1.68 -22.41 38.59
CA SER A 89 1.42 -22.86 39.96
C SER A 89 2.56 -22.51 40.92
N GLU A 90 2.31 -22.52 42.23
CA GLU A 90 3.34 -22.25 43.26
C GLU A 90 4.53 -23.22 43.20
N ASP A 91 4.32 -24.44 42.71
CA ASP A 91 5.36 -25.45 42.53
C ASP A 91 6.06 -25.40 41.16
N GLU A 92 5.74 -24.37 40.36
CA GLU A 92 6.24 -24.09 39.02
C GLU A 92 5.99 -25.15 37.93
N LYS A 93 5.20 -26.19 38.25
CA LYS A 93 5.05 -27.38 37.39
C LYS A 93 3.83 -27.37 36.50
N SER A 94 2.82 -26.56 36.81
CA SER A 94 1.56 -26.58 36.08
C SER A 94 1.09 -25.20 35.64
N ARG A 95 0.02 -25.19 34.85
CA ARG A 95 -0.64 -24.00 34.30
C ARG A 95 -2.13 -24.07 34.62
N PRO A 96 -2.57 -23.65 35.82
CA PRO A 96 -3.93 -23.89 36.32
C PRO A 96 -5.04 -23.41 35.37
N THR A 97 -4.85 -22.29 34.68
CA THR A 97 -5.83 -21.76 33.72
C THR A 97 -6.00 -22.69 32.50
N LEU A 98 -4.91 -23.30 32.02
CA LEU A 98 -4.97 -24.26 30.91
C LEU A 98 -5.60 -25.59 31.34
N GLU A 99 -5.34 -26.02 32.57
CA GLU A 99 -5.98 -27.21 33.16
C GLU A 99 -7.49 -27.01 33.29
N ALA A 100 -7.90 -25.87 33.86
CA ALA A 100 -9.31 -25.51 33.99
C ALA A 100 -9.99 -25.35 32.61
N PHE A 101 -9.30 -24.81 31.61
CA PHE A 101 -9.79 -24.77 30.24
C PHE A 101 -10.00 -26.17 29.66
N THR A 102 -9.02 -27.06 29.87
CA THR A 102 -9.07 -28.45 29.41
C THR A 102 -10.24 -29.19 30.07
N GLU A 103 -10.43 -29.04 31.38
CA GLU A 103 -11.53 -29.66 32.13
C GLU A 103 -12.90 -29.18 31.63
N ARG A 104 -13.05 -27.87 31.40
CA ARG A 104 -14.33 -27.29 30.96
C ARG A 104 -14.72 -27.64 29.54
N THR A 105 -13.75 -27.88 28.66
CA THR A 105 -13.99 -28.00 27.21
C THR A 105 -13.71 -29.37 26.64
N GLY A 106 -12.93 -30.20 27.35
CA GLY A 106 -12.37 -31.44 26.82
C GLY A 106 -11.29 -31.24 25.76
N ILE A 107 -10.85 -30.00 25.51
CA ILE A 107 -9.79 -29.68 24.54
C ILE A 107 -8.43 -29.86 25.21
N ARG A 108 -7.63 -30.81 24.73
CA ARG A 108 -6.27 -31.05 25.24
C ARG A 108 -5.33 -29.95 24.76
N VAL A 109 -4.72 -29.25 25.70
CA VAL A 109 -3.78 -28.16 25.41
C VAL A 109 -2.34 -28.65 25.51
N LYS A 110 -1.54 -28.39 24.48
CA LYS A 110 -0.08 -28.45 24.52
C LYS A 110 0.45 -27.03 24.39
N TYR A 111 1.03 -26.52 25.47
CA TYR A 111 1.62 -25.19 25.55
C TYR A 111 3.15 -25.29 25.60
N THR A 112 3.83 -24.46 24.82
CA THR A 112 5.28 -24.31 24.85
C THR A 112 5.63 -22.84 25.05
N GLU A 113 6.59 -22.56 25.93
CA GLU A 113 7.14 -21.22 26.07
C GLU A 113 8.22 -20.99 25.01
N ASP A 114 8.08 -19.90 24.26
CA ASP A 114 9.06 -19.46 23.28
C ASP A 114 10.14 -18.66 24.01
N ILE A 115 11.38 -19.16 23.95
CA ILE A 115 12.57 -18.47 24.38
C ILE A 115 13.36 -18.12 23.12
N ASN A 116 13.50 -16.82 22.83
CA ASN A 116 14.45 -16.32 21.85
C ASN A 116 15.65 -15.74 22.62
N ASP A 117 16.86 -15.98 22.13
CA ASP A 117 18.13 -15.60 22.78
C ASP A 117 18.44 -14.09 22.72
#